data_AF-A0A0F3GKS2-F1
#
_entry.id   AF-A0A0F3GKS2-F1
#
_cell.length_a   1.000
_cell.length_b   1.000
_cell.length_c   1.000
_cell.angle_alpha   90.00
_cell.angle_beta   90.00
_cell.angle_gamma   90.00
#
_symmetry.space_group_name_H-M   'P 1'
#
loop_
_entity.id
_entity.type
_entity.pdbx_description
1 polymer ?
#
loop_
_entity_poly.entity_id
_entity_poly.type
_entity_poly.pdbx_seq_one_letter_code
_entity_poly.pdbx_strand_id
1 'polypeptide(L)'
;MFDHGGVGRFRMRESETLYAASLKNWINTMQDKISGTVVVIYDACESGSFLYYLTPPEGKKRIVITSTKYGEEAYSLYNGIISFSEYFWGQINAGGKLYNAFTSDSDGISYSFTNQTPQLDDDGNGIYETKIDGEIAKTYTIGKGIVTGSVIPFVGSVSEPQTLNGTTSTLLWAKEITGNGNLKKVWAVIRPPDFRTGSTSDPVTSMPDIELTYNKNNNRYEATYNRFTEKGTYNIGIFAMDDKSNVSLPKTTTVEQTVLISTNPVAEITANGIRNELYVYTKDTINIDIKFTAGNRIGTDAQWWLYAYTNFGTYYFDLASGWSRGYTATHQGALTDLPSTRVFTTQGWQLPAGNYLFVFEVKTTDGESYRDSVAVNVFNK
;
A
#
# COMPACT_ATOMS: atom_id res chain seq x y z
N MET A 1 14.99 -20.80 -7.85
CA MET A 1 13.58 -21.22 -7.88
C MET A 1 12.75 -20.05 -7.41
N PHE A 2 11.67 -19.70 -8.11
CA PHE A 2 10.79 -18.58 -7.77
C PHE A 2 9.36 -18.91 -8.21
N ASP A 3 8.41 -18.92 -7.27
CA ASP A 3 6.95 -19.08 -7.45
C ASP A 3 6.30 -19.16 -6.04
N HIS A 4 5.07 -19.65 -5.94
CA HIS A 4 4.42 -20.03 -4.70
C HIS A 4 5.14 -21.17 -3.97
N GLY A 5 5.29 -20.98 -2.66
CA GLY A 5 5.90 -21.94 -1.76
C GLY A 5 4.98 -22.33 -0.61
N GLY A 6 5.40 -23.37 0.11
CA GLY A 6 4.84 -23.76 1.39
C GLY A 6 5.85 -24.63 2.13
N VAL A 7 5.54 -25.00 3.37
CA VAL A 7 6.43 -25.86 4.17
C VAL A 7 6.80 -27.13 3.40
N GLY A 8 8.09 -27.27 3.06
CA GLY A 8 8.66 -28.42 2.35
C GLY A 8 8.17 -28.62 0.91
N ARG A 9 7.51 -27.62 0.30
CA ARG A 9 6.93 -27.70 -1.05
C ARG A 9 7.14 -26.44 -1.88
N PHE A 10 7.27 -26.64 -3.18
CA PHE A 10 7.36 -25.60 -4.21
C PHE A 10 6.35 -25.89 -5.31
N ARG A 11 5.52 -24.92 -5.68
CA ARG A 11 4.59 -25.08 -6.81
C ARG A 11 5.38 -24.85 -8.10
N MET A 12 5.44 -25.85 -8.97
CA MET A 12 6.13 -25.70 -10.27
C MET A 12 5.18 -25.23 -11.38
N ARG A 13 3.90 -25.56 -11.24
CA ARG A 13 2.77 -25.10 -12.06
C ARG A 13 1.46 -25.43 -11.34
N GLU A 14 0.33 -25.08 -11.95
CA GLU A 14 -0.99 -25.15 -11.31
C GLU A 14 -1.28 -26.49 -10.61
N SER A 15 -0.96 -27.61 -11.26
CA SER A 15 -1.22 -28.98 -10.77
C SER A 15 0.03 -29.76 -10.33
N GLU A 16 1.21 -29.13 -10.30
CA GLU A 16 2.46 -29.82 -10.00
C GLU A 16 3.22 -29.18 -8.84
N THR A 17 3.55 -30.01 -7.85
CA THR A 17 4.27 -29.62 -6.65
C THR A 17 5.55 -30.42 -6.52
N LEU A 18 6.68 -29.72 -6.37
CA LEU A 18 7.97 -30.28 -6.02
C LEU A 18 8.12 -30.30 -4.50
N TYR A 19 8.36 -31.48 -3.94
CA TYR A 19 8.68 -31.63 -2.52
C TYR A 19 10.18 -31.47 -2.26
N ALA A 20 10.53 -30.89 -1.12
CA ALA A 20 11.92 -30.66 -0.71
C ALA A 20 12.75 -31.96 -0.67
N ALA A 21 12.14 -33.07 -0.20
CA ALA A 21 12.77 -34.39 -0.19
C ALA A 21 13.07 -34.92 -1.61
N SER A 22 12.16 -34.70 -2.56
CA SER A 22 12.37 -35.07 -3.96
C SER A 22 13.50 -34.25 -4.59
N LEU A 23 13.50 -32.93 -4.36
CA LEU A 23 14.57 -32.04 -4.81
C LEU A 23 15.93 -32.44 -4.22
N LYS A 24 15.99 -32.75 -2.92
CA LYS A 24 17.20 -33.27 -2.25
C LYS A 24 17.76 -34.46 -3.00
N ASN A 25 16.93 -35.47 -3.26
CA ASN A 25 17.35 -36.69 -3.95
C ASN A 25 17.87 -36.40 -5.36
N TRP A 26 17.19 -35.52 -6.11
CA TRP A 26 17.63 -35.12 -7.45
C TRP A 26 18.98 -34.41 -7.44
N ILE A 27 19.20 -33.47 -6.52
CA ILE A 27 20.48 -32.76 -6.41
C ILE A 27 21.57 -33.73 -5.94
N ASN A 28 21.29 -34.67 -5.04
CA ASN A 28 22.26 -35.68 -4.60
C ASN A 28 22.72 -36.56 -5.78
N THR A 29 21.78 -37.13 -6.54
CA THR A 29 22.09 -37.92 -7.74
C THR A 29 22.89 -37.13 -8.77
N MET A 30 22.62 -35.83 -8.90
CA MET A 30 23.38 -34.96 -9.80
C MET A 30 24.79 -34.70 -9.28
N GLN A 31 24.97 -34.44 -7.98
CA GLN A 31 26.27 -34.23 -7.33
C GLN A 31 27.19 -35.46 -7.34
N ASP A 32 26.66 -36.66 -7.57
CA ASP A 32 27.48 -37.86 -7.79
C ASP A 32 28.20 -37.84 -9.15
N LYS A 33 27.69 -37.03 -10.10
CA LYS A 33 28.19 -36.95 -11.47
C LYS A 33 28.97 -35.68 -11.76
N ILE A 34 28.94 -34.69 -10.86
CA ILE A 34 29.68 -33.43 -11.00
C ILE A 34 30.60 -33.21 -9.81
N SER A 35 31.65 -32.41 -10.03
CA SER A 35 32.48 -31.87 -8.97
C SER A 35 32.09 -30.42 -8.66
N GLY A 36 32.49 -29.95 -7.48
CA GLY A 36 32.25 -28.57 -7.05
C GLY A 36 31.06 -28.43 -6.11
N THR A 37 30.65 -27.17 -5.94
CA THR A 37 29.61 -26.76 -5.00
C THR A 37 28.34 -26.44 -5.75
N VAL A 38 27.20 -26.96 -5.28
CA VAL A 38 25.88 -26.60 -5.81
C VAL A 38 25.34 -25.41 -5.05
N VAL A 39 24.87 -24.39 -5.77
CA VAL A 39 24.18 -23.24 -5.18
C VAL A 39 22.70 -23.35 -5.49
N VAL A 40 21.86 -23.31 -4.46
CA VAL A 40 20.40 -23.31 -4.57
C VAL A 40 19.90 -21.99 -4.02
N ILE A 41 19.22 -21.21 -4.86
CA ILE A 41 18.55 -19.96 -4.45
C ILE A 41 17.06 -20.18 -4.61
N TYR A 42 16.29 -19.94 -3.55
CA TYR A 42 14.86 -20.18 -3.51
C TYR A 42 14.10 -18.98 -2.95
N ASP A 43 13.38 -18.28 -3.83
CA ASP A 43 12.54 -17.14 -3.48
C ASP A 43 11.06 -17.51 -3.53
N ALA A 44 10.46 -17.75 -2.36
CA ALA A 44 9.04 -18.09 -2.20
C ALA A 44 8.64 -18.03 -0.72
N CYS A 45 7.33 -17.99 -0.44
CA CYS A 45 6.81 -18.19 0.91
C CYS A 45 7.32 -19.52 1.49
N GLU A 46 7.63 -19.53 2.79
CA GLU A 46 8.09 -20.72 3.52
C GLU A 46 9.38 -21.35 2.95
N SER A 47 10.13 -20.63 2.10
CA SER A 47 11.33 -21.14 1.43
C SER A 47 12.41 -21.60 2.42
N GLY A 48 12.53 -20.95 3.58
CA GLY A 48 13.44 -21.36 4.66
C GLY A 48 13.20 -22.78 5.18
N SER A 49 12.01 -23.36 4.95
CA SER A 49 11.75 -24.77 5.27
C SER A 49 12.63 -25.76 4.50
N PHE A 50 13.27 -25.34 3.40
CA PHE A 50 14.11 -26.20 2.57
C PHE A 50 15.55 -26.37 3.09
N LEU A 51 16.04 -25.48 3.97
CA LEU A 51 17.43 -25.50 4.48
C LEU A 51 17.81 -26.90 5.00
N TYR A 52 17.06 -27.40 5.98
CA TYR A 52 17.27 -28.73 6.57
C TYR A 52 17.16 -29.88 5.56
N TYR A 53 16.21 -29.81 4.62
CA TYR A 53 16.08 -30.87 3.61
C TYR A 53 17.26 -30.88 2.65
N LEU A 54 17.83 -29.71 2.37
CA LEU A 54 18.90 -29.54 1.39
C LEU A 54 20.31 -29.71 1.96
N THR A 55 20.49 -30.19 3.19
CA THR A 55 21.81 -30.66 3.67
C THR A 55 22.44 -31.65 2.67
N PRO A 56 23.67 -31.40 2.17
CA PRO A 56 24.35 -32.28 1.24
C PRO A 56 24.79 -33.60 1.92
N PRO A 57 24.98 -34.68 1.15
CA PRO A 57 25.61 -35.89 1.67
C PRO A 57 27.09 -35.63 2.00
N GLU A 58 27.67 -36.49 2.83
CA GLU A 58 29.06 -36.38 3.27
C GLU A 58 30.04 -36.20 2.09
N GLY A 59 30.98 -35.26 2.23
CA GLY A 59 31.97 -34.95 1.20
C GLY A 59 31.45 -34.11 0.02
N LYS A 60 30.16 -33.77 -0.03
CA LYS A 60 29.59 -32.81 -1.01
C LYS A 60 29.36 -31.45 -0.35
N LYS A 61 29.27 -30.41 -1.17
CA LYS A 61 29.10 -29.01 -0.73
C LYS A 61 27.89 -28.38 -1.40
N ARG A 62 27.03 -27.74 -0.60
CA ARG A 62 25.88 -26.99 -1.09
C ARG A 62 25.77 -25.66 -0.34
N ILE A 63 25.47 -24.60 -1.08
CA ILE A 63 25.07 -23.31 -0.51
C ILE A 63 23.58 -23.15 -0.81
N VAL A 64 22.78 -22.88 0.21
CA VAL A 64 21.33 -22.69 0.11
C VAL A 64 20.98 -21.28 0.58
N ILE A 65 20.32 -20.52 -0.28
CA ILE A 65 19.83 -19.17 0.03
C ILE A 65 18.32 -19.17 -0.13
N THR A 66 17.59 -18.70 0.88
CA THR A 66 16.13 -18.63 0.86
C THR A 66 15.66 -17.20 1.14
N SER A 67 14.57 -16.78 0.52
CA SER A 67 14.04 -15.42 0.70
C SER A 67 13.26 -15.21 1.99
N THR A 68 12.92 -16.29 2.69
CA THR A 68 12.15 -16.28 3.94
C THR A 68 12.74 -17.24 4.94
N LYS A 69 12.39 -17.07 6.22
CA LYS A 69 12.53 -18.10 7.24
C LYS A 69 11.30 -19.03 7.21
N TYR A 70 11.43 -20.19 7.85
CA TYR A 70 10.26 -21.02 8.18
C TYR A 70 9.17 -20.19 8.88
N GLY A 71 7.93 -20.30 8.40
CA GLY A 71 6.74 -19.64 8.89
C GLY A 71 6.46 -18.25 8.30
N GLU A 72 7.28 -17.78 7.36
CA GLU A 72 7.18 -16.43 6.80
C GLU A 72 6.74 -16.41 5.32
N GLU A 73 6.17 -15.28 4.92
CA GLU A 73 5.76 -15.02 3.55
C GLU A 73 6.87 -14.31 2.76
N ALA A 74 6.89 -14.51 1.44
CA ALA A 74 7.72 -13.74 0.52
C ALA A 74 6.92 -12.59 -0.09
N TYR A 75 7.50 -11.40 -0.10
CA TYR A 75 6.90 -10.20 -0.65
C TYR A 75 7.50 -9.87 -2.02
N SER A 76 6.64 -9.50 -2.97
CA SER A 76 7.04 -9.12 -4.33
C SER A 76 6.15 -7.98 -4.83
N LEU A 77 6.45 -6.76 -4.39
CA LEU A 77 5.67 -5.57 -4.74
C LEU A 77 6.12 -4.98 -6.06
N TYR A 78 5.25 -4.17 -6.69
CA TYR A 78 5.55 -3.44 -7.92
C TYR A 78 6.04 -4.33 -9.05
N ASN A 79 5.31 -5.39 -9.35
CA ASN A 79 5.71 -6.35 -10.38
C ASN A 79 7.12 -6.93 -10.16
N GLY A 80 7.52 -7.11 -8.89
CA GLY A 80 8.81 -7.70 -8.50
C GLY A 80 9.93 -6.71 -8.23
N ILE A 81 9.73 -5.40 -8.48
CA ILE A 81 10.77 -4.37 -8.27
C ILE A 81 11.23 -4.29 -6.80
N ILE A 82 10.33 -4.57 -5.86
CA ILE A 82 10.66 -4.65 -4.43
C ILE A 82 10.41 -6.10 -4.03
N SER A 83 11.46 -6.92 -4.18
CA SER A 83 11.44 -8.34 -3.90
C SER A 83 12.85 -8.84 -3.60
N PHE A 84 12.93 -10.04 -3.03
CA PHE A 84 14.21 -10.69 -2.77
C PHE A 84 14.99 -10.86 -4.08
N SER A 85 14.31 -11.39 -5.09
CA SER A 85 14.92 -11.65 -6.39
C SER A 85 15.51 -10.38 -7.02
N GLU A 86 14.83 -9.24 -6.96
CA GLU A 86 15.34 -8.01 -7.55
C GLU A 86 16.62 -7.51 -6.86
N TYR A 87 16.65 -7.46 -5.52
CA TYR A 87 17.84 -7.03 -4.80
C TYR A 87 19.00 -8.01 -4.97
N PHE A 88 18.73 -9.31 -4.82
CA PHE A 88 19.75 -10.34 -4.92
C PHE A 88 20.35 -10.41 -6.32
N TRP A 89 19.51 -10.53 -7.36
CA TRP A 89 19.99 -10.64 -8.74
C TRP A 89 20.57 -9.33 -9.25
N GLY A 90 20.11 -8.17 -8.77
CA GLY A 90 20.74 -6.88 -9.05
C GLY A 90 22.22 -6.87 -8.64
N GLN A 91 22.54 -7.37 -7.45
CA GLN A 91 23.92 -7.49 -6.98
C GLN A 91 24.74 -8.51 -7.77
N ILE A 92 24.16 -9.67 -8.10
CA ILE A 92 24.83 -10.68 -8.92
C ILE A 92 25.12 -10.15 -10.33
N ASN A 93 24.17 -9.45 -10.95
CA ASN A 93 24.33 -8.82 -12.27
C ASN A 93 25.38 -7.71 -12.25
N ALA A 94 25.51 -6.99 -11.12
CA ALA A 94 26.60 -6.06 -10.88
C ALA A 94 27.96 -6.74 -10.66
N GLY A 95 28.02 -8.08 -10.65
CA GLY A 95 29.24 -8.87 -10.46
C GLY A 95 29.59 -9.13 -9.00
N GLY A 96 28.65 -8.89 -8.09
CA GLY A 96 28.79 -9.16 -6.66
C GLY A 96 29.01 -10.63 -6.34
N LYS A 97 29.69 -10.86 -5.22
CA LYS A 97 29.83 -12.19 -4.61
C LYS A 97 28.53 -12.60 -3.92
N LEU A 98 28.31 -13.91 -3.73
CA LEU A 98 27.07 -14.42 -3.15
C LEU A 98 26.74 -13.80 -1.80
N TYR A 99 27.71 -13.69 -0.90
CA TYR A 99 27.49 -13.10 0.42
C TYR A 99 27.06 -11.63 0.33
N ASN A 100 27.70 -10.84 -0.53
CA ASN A 100 27.33 -9.42 -0.69
C ASN A 100 25.92 -9.28 -1.27
N ALA A 101 25.58 -10.11 -2.25
CA ALA A 101 24.23 -10.15 -2.81
C ALA A 101 23.18 -10.50 -1.73
N PHE A 102 23.46 -11.51 -0.92
CA PHE A 102 22.61 -11.91 0.20
C PHE A 102 22.47 -10.81 1.25
N THR A 103 23.54 -10.13 1.65
CA THR A 103 23.46 -9.08 2.67
C THR A 103 22.72 -7.84 2.17
N SER A 104 22.99 -7.41 0.94
CA SER A 104 22.28 -6.27 0.35
C SER A 104 20.80 -6.55 0.14
N ASP A 105 20.48 -7.78 -0.25
CA ASP A 105 19.11 -8.27 -0.28
C ASP A 105 18.46 -8.27 1.11
N SER A 106 19.12 -8.88 2.10
CA SER A 106 18.62 -8.96 3.47
C SER A 106 18.35 -7.58 4.06
N ASP A 107 19.22 -6.61 3.77
CA ASP A 107 19.01 -5.21 4.11
C ASP A 107 17.78 -4.64 3.39
N GLY A 108 17.71 -4.77 2.06
CA GLY A 108 16.58 -4.28 1.25
C GLY A 108 15.23 -4.85 1.69
N ILE A 109 15.20 -6.14 1.98
CA ILE A 109 14.03 -6.85 2.54
C ILE A 109 13.71 -6.35 3.94
N SER A 110 14.68 -6.29 4.86
CA SER A 110 14.44 -5.86 6.24
C SER A 110 13.92 -4.42 6.33
N TYR A 111 14.37 -3.54 5.44
CA TYR A 111 13.86 -2.18 5.36
C TYR A 111 12.45 -2.09 4.76
N SER A 112 12.10 -3.02 3.87
CA SER A 112 10.80 -3.03 3.17
C SER A 112 9.73 -3.80 3.93
N PHE A 113 10.12 -4.85 4.66
CA PHE A 113 9.26 -5.85 5.27
C PHE A 113 9.80 -6.25 6.64
N THR A 114 8.96 -6.24 7.68
CA THR A 114 9.39 -6.67 9.03
C THR A 114 9.24 -8.18 9.26
N ASN A 115 8.55 -8.89 8.37
CA ASN A 115 8.14 -10.29 8.55
C ASN A 115 8.63 -11.19 7.40
N GLN A 116 9.74 -10.79 6.77
CA GLN A 116 10.44 -11.61 5.78
C GLN A 116 11.93 -11.57 6.14
N THR A 117 12.49 -12.73 6.43
CA THR A 117 13.87 -12.87 6.90
C THR A 117 14.61 -13.83 5.97
N PRO A 118 15.39 -13.33 5.01
CA PRO A 118 16.22 -14.18 4.17
C PRO A 118 17.19 -15.03 5.01
N GLN A 119 17.53 -16.23 4.53
CA GLN A 119 18.43 -17.16 5.21
C GLN A 119 19.53 -17.64 4.26
N LEU A 120 20.72 -17.93 4.80
CA LEU A 120 21.88 -18.43 4.08
C LEU A 120 22.48 -19.61 4.85
N ASP A 121 22.52 -20.79 4.26
CA ASP A 121 23.29 -21.94 4.76
C ASP A 121 24.42 -22.21 3.76
N ASP A 122 25.65 -21.86 4.12
CA ASP A 122 26.83 -22.05 3.27
C ASP A 122 27.81 -23.12 3.75
N ASP A 123 27.62 -23.63 4.97
CA ASP A 123 28.36 -24.76 5.53
C ASP A 123 27.66 -26.13 5.30
N GLY A 124 26.39 -26.11 4.90
CA GLY A 124 25.57 -27.27 4.57
C GLY A 124 24.95 -27.96 5.78
N ASN A 125 24.92 -27.34 6.96
CA ASN A 125 24.40 -27.96 8.18
C ASN A 125 22.86 -27.96 8.26
N GLY A 126 22.18 -27.26 7.34
CA GLY A 126 20.72 -27.16 7.27
C GLY A 126 20.11 -26.07 8.16
N ILE A 127 20.92 -25.21 8.75
CA ILE A 127 20.55 -24.16 9.70
C ILE A 127 21.26 -22.87 9.27
N TYR A 128 20.57 -21.74 9.30
CA TYR A 128 21.21 -20.44 9.14
C TYR A 128 21.62 -19.86 10.49
N GLU A 129 22.90 -19.59 10.65
CA GLU A 129 23.49 -18.93 11.81
C GLU A 129 24.35 -17.74 11.37
N THR A 130 23.88 -16.51 11.66
CA THR A 130 24.50 -15.26 11.18
C THR A 130 25.97 -15.03 11.57
N LYS A 131 26.49 -15.79 12.54
CA LYS A 131 27.89 -15.74 12.99
C LYS A 131 28.77 -16.84 12.39
N ILE A 132 28.17 -17.85 11.76
CA ILE A 132 28.85 -19.01 11.20
C ILE A 132 28.79 -18.95 9.68
N ASP A 133 27.59 -18.75 9.13
CA ASP A 133 27.37 -18.68 7.69
C ASP A 133 27.87 -17.38 7.07
N GLY A 134 28.46 -17.49 5.88
CA GLY A 134 28.83 -16.38 5.00
C GLY A 134 30.27 -16.41 4.52
N GLU A 135 31.19 -17.02 5.27
CA GLU A 135 32.60 -17.08 4.89
C GLU A 135 32.82 -17.87 3.61
N ILE A 136 32.07 -18.96 3.40
CA ILE A 136 32.14 -19.75 2.18
C ILE A 136 31.53 -18.93 1.04
N ALA A 137 30.34 -18.36 1.21
CA ALA A 137 29.64 -17.55 0.22
C ALA A 137 30.42 -16.31 -0.26
N LYS A 138 31.30 -15.73 0.57
CA LYS A 138 32.24 -14.65 0.17
C LYS A 138 33.24 -15.07 -0.90
N THR A 139 33.43 -16.36 -1.13
CA THR A 139 34.37 -16.89 -2.14
C THR A 139 33.70 -17.27 -3.46
N TYR A 140 32.36 -17.24 -3.53
CA TYR A 140 31.61 -17.64 -4.72
C TYR A 140 31.02 -16.46 -5.47
N THR A 141 30.97 -16.61 -6.79
CA THR A 141 30.27 -15.73 -7.70
C THR A 141 29.43 -16.54 -8.67
N ILE A 142 28.25 -16.03 -9.03
CA ILE A 142 27.46 -16.59 -10.12
C ILE A 142 27.84 -15.85 -11.41
N GLY A 143 28.17 -16.59 -12.47
CA GLY A 143 28.62 -16.01 -13.74
C GLY A 143 30.10 -15.61 -13.73
N LYS A 144 30.47 -14.58 -14.51
CA LYS A 144 31.87 -14.19 -14.72
C LYS A 144 32.50 -13.40 -13.56
N GLY A 145 31.70 -12.92 -12.62
CA GLY A 145 32.17 -12.08 -11.50
C GLY A 145 32.91 -10.82 -11.91
N ILE A 146 32.66 -10.34 -13.12
CA ILE A 146 33.14 -9.04 -13.57
C ILE A 146 32.27 -8.02 -12.89
N VAL A 147 32.84 -7.31 -11.90
CA VAL A 147 32.16 -6.19 -11.25
C VAL A 147 31.94 -5.11 -12.30
N THR A 148 30.72 -5.02 -12.81
CA THR A 148 30.33 -3.90 -13.65
C THR A 148 30.02 -2.76 -12.69
N GLY A 149 30.50 -1.55 -12.96
CA GLY A 149 30.26 -0.37 -12.11
C GLY A 149 28.81 0.11 -12.17
N SER A 150 27.83 -0.79 -12.11
CA SER A 150 26.42 -0.44 -12.01
C SER A 150 26.19 0.16 -10.62
N VAL A 151 26.19 1.49 -10.57
CA VAL A 151 25.90 2.25 -9.36
C VAL A 151 24.39 2.43 -9.32
N ILE A 152 23.70 1.60 -8.54
CA ILE A 152 22.28 1.79 -8.23
C ILE A 152 22.07 3.17 -7.60
N PRO A 153 20.89 3.79 -7.74
CA PRO A 153 20.60 5.06 -7.07
C PRO A 153 20.74 4.92 -5.55
N PHE A 154 21.10 6.01 -4.88
CA PHE A 154 21.18 6.10 -3.43
C PHE A 154 20.30 7.25 -2.95
N VAL A 155 19.41 6.98 -1.98
CA VAL A 155 18.55 7.99 -1.36
C VAL A 155 19.25 8.50 -0.09
N GLY A 156 19.78 9.73 -0.14
CA GLY A 156 20.53 10.30 0.99
C GLY A 156 19.68 10.50 2.24
N SER A 157 18.58 11.24 2.10
CA SER A 157 17.71 11.57 3.23
C SER A 157 16.25 11.70 2.82
N VAL A 158 15.38 11.49 3.80
CA VAL A 158 13.92 11.48 3.67
C VAL A 158 13.30 12.34 4.76
N SER A 159 11.99 12.60 4.65
CA SER A 159 11.23 13.25 5.73
C SER A 159 11.50 12.59 7.08
N GLU A 160 11.80 13.38 8.10
CA GLU A 160 11.93 12.91 9.48
C GLU A 160 10.64 12.21 9.96
N PRO A 161 10.71 11.34 10.99
CA PRO A 161 9.53 10.77 11.61
C PRO A 161 8.50 11.84 12.01
N GLN A 162 7.23 11.57 11.74
CA GLN A 162 6.14 12.54 11.95
C GLN A 162 5.06 11.95 12.84
N THR A 163 4.39 12.80 13.62
CA THR A 163 3.25 12.42 14.45
C THR A 163 2.03 13.23 14.03
N LEU A 164 0.93 12.53 13.74
CA LEU A 164 -0.37 13.09 13.41
C LEU A 164 -1.34 12.89 14.56
N ASN A 165 -2.22 13.88 14.74
CA ASN A 165 -3.31 13.85 15.72
C ASN A 165 -4.60 14.26 15.02
N GLY A 166 -5.23 13.29 14.35
CA GLY A 166 -6.52 13.45 13.68
C GLY A 166 -6.43 14.00 12.26
N THR A 167 -5.28 14.53 11.84
CA THR A 167 -4.99 14.82 10.44
C THR A 167 -4.62 13.54 9.70
N THR A 168 -5.14 13.35 8.48
CA THR A 168 -4.85 12.14 7.67
C THR A 168 -3.73 12.34 6.66
N SER A 169 -3.18 13.56 6.57
CA SER A 169 -2.23 13.92 5.55
C SER A 169 -0.93 14.51 6.10
N THR A 170 0.19 14.13 5.48
CA THR A 170 1.45 14.84 5.65
C THR A 170 2.32 14.76 4.40
N LEU A 171 3.33 15.63 4.34
CA LEU A 171 4.31 15.68 3.27
C LEU A 171 5.37 14.60 3.50
N LEU A 172 5.59 13.77 2.48
CA LEU A 172 6.72 12.86 2.38
C LEU A 172 7.71 13.45 1.37
N TRP A 173 9.00 13.35 1.66
CA TRP A 173 10.03 13.86 0.75
C TRP A 173 11.31 13.02 0.78
N ALA A 174 12.10 13.13 -0.28
CA ALA A 174 13.45 12.58 -0.40
C ALA A 174 14.38 13.58 -1.09
N LYS A 175 15.61 13.72 -0.58
CA LYS A 175 16.65 14.60 -1.13
C LYS A 175 17.99 13.87 -1.20
N GLU A 176 18.96 14.53 -1.83
CA GLU A 176 20.34 14.02 -1.97
C GLU A 176 20.36 12.65 -2.67
N ILE A 177 19.50 12.49 -3.69
CA ILE A 177 19.46 11.27 -4.50
C ILE A 177 20.64 11.31 -5.47
N THR A 178 21.56 10.35 -5.33
CA THR A 178 22.76 10.24 -6.16
C THR A 178 22.73 8.94 -6.96
N GLY A 179 23.47 8.91 -8.07
CA GLY A 179 23.54 7.76 -8.98
C GLY A 179 24.18 8.16 -10.30
N ASN A 180 24.60 7.17 -11.10
CA ASN A 180 25.24 7.42 -12.40
C ASN A 180 24.24 7.52 -13.58
N GLY A 181 22.99 7.08 -13.38
CA GLY A 181 21.92 7.16 -14.37
C GLY A 181 21.01 8.38 -14.18
N ASN A 182 20.23 8.73 -15.21
CA ASN A 182 19.19 9.73 -15.03
C ASN A 182 18.10 9.13 -14.15
N LEU A 183 17.58 9.93 -13.21
CA LEU A 183 16.52 9.44 -12.34
C LEU A 183 15.20 9.36 -13.12
N LYS A 184 14.58 8.18 -13.09
CA LYS A 184 13.30 7.89 -13.76
C LYS A 184 12.11 8.05 -12.82
N LYS A 185 12.23 7.59 -11.57
CA LYS A 185 11.12 7.59 -10.60
C LYS A 185 11.62 7.70 -9.17
N VAL A 186 10.87 8.40 -8.32
CA VAL A 186 11.00 8.38 -6.85
C VAL A 186 9.62 8.15 -6.27
N TRP A 187 9.47 7.20 -5.35
CA TRP A 187 8.18 6.88 -4.76
C TRP A 187 8.33 6.39 -3.33
N ALA A 188 7.27 6.53 -2.55
CA ALA A 188 7.16 5.99 -1.21
C ALA A 188 6.16 4.85 -1.19
N VAL A 189 6.54 3.76 -0.52
CA VAL A 189 5.66 2.63 -0.17
C VAL A 189 5.24 2.81 1.27
N ILE A 190 3.93 2.78 1.52
CA ILE A 190 3.34 3.04 2.84
C ILE A 190 2.75 1.74 3.36
N ARG A 191 3.29 1.24 4.49
CA ARG A 191 2.73 0.11 5.22
C ARG A 191 1.86 0.58 6.39
N PRO A 192 0.53 0.35 6.34
CA PRO A 192 -0.37 0.65 7.45
C PRO A 192 -0.09 -0.17 8.72
N PRO A 193 -0.43 0.34 9.92
CA PRO A 193 -0.24 -0.37 11.18
C PRO A 193 -1.15 -1.59 11.33
N ASP A 194 -2.32 -1.59 10.68
CA ASP A 194 -3.29 -2.67 10.66
C ASP A 194 -3.07 -3.65 9.51
N PHE A 195 -2.00 -3.49 8.72
CA PHE A 195 -1.71 -4.33 7.58
C PHE A 195 -1.58 -5.79 8.01
N ARG A 196 -2.56 -6.61 7.57
CA ARG A 196 -2.56 -8.06 7.70
C ARG A 196 -2.36 -8.67 6.33
N THR A 197 -1.43 -9.62 6.24
CA THR A 197 -1.33 -10.46 5.06
C THR A 197 -2.43 -11.53 5.09
N GLY A 198 -2.83 -12.01 3.92
CA GLY A 198 -3.82 -13.09 3.77
C GLY A 198 -3.25 -14.45 4.16
N SER A 199 -3.73 -15.53 3.53
CA SER A 199 -3.15 -16.86 3.74
C SER A 199 -1.68 -16.91 3.28
N THR A 200 -0.83 -17.61 4.04
CA THR A 200 0.63 -17.69 3.87
C THR A 200 1.15 -18.27 2.53
N SER A 201 0.26 -18.70 1.63
CA SER A 201 0.61 -19.35 0.37
C SER A 201 0.73 -18.42 -0.84
N ASP A 202 0.28 -17.16 -0.72
CA ASP A 202 0.30 -16.19 -1.83
C ASP A 202 1.17 -14.98 -1.50
N PRO A 203 2.05 -14.52 -2.43
CA PRO A 203 2.88 -13.36 -2.19
C PRO A 203 2.04 -12.10 -2.13
N VAL A 204 2.41 -11.16 -1.27
CA VAL A 204 1.83 -9.82 -1.28
C VAL A 204 2.38 -9.06 -2.48
N THR A 205 1.49 -8.62 -3.38
CA THR A 205 1.85 -7.98 -4.65
C THR A 205 1.55 -6.48 -4.70
N SER A 206 0.81 -5.93 -3.74
CA SER A 206 0.46 -4.50 -3.69
C SER A 206 0.45 -3.93 -2.27
N MET A 207 0.96 -2.70 -2.12
CA MET A 207 0.83 -1.87 -0.92
C MET A 207 0.45 -0.44 -1.34
N PRO A 208 -0.17 0.36 -0.46
CA PRO A 208 -0.42 1.77 -0.73
C PRO A 208 0.88 2.52 -1.03
N ASP A 209 0.81 3.42 -1.99
CA ASP A 209 1.98 4.16 -2.43
C ASP A 209 1.69 5.52 -3.01
N ILE A 210 2.75 6.30 -3.17
CA ILE A 210 2.69 7.62 -3.81
C ILE A 210 4.00 7.94 -4.53
N GLU A 211 3.88 8.46 -5.75
CA GLU A 211 5.02 8.99 -6.49
C GLU A 211 5.40 10.39 -5.99
N LEU A 212 6.69 10.65 -5.82
CA LEU A 212 7.21 11.93 -5.36
C LEU A 212 7.69 12.74 -6.58
N THR A 213 7.24 13.98 -6.68
CA THR A 213 7.60 14.87 -7.79
C THR A 213 8.73 15.80 -7.39
N TYR A 214 9.65 16.08 -8.31
CA TYR A 214 10.76 17.00 -8.04
C TYR A 214 10.27 18.44 -7.87
N ASN A 215 10.48 19.01 -6.69
CA ASN A 215 10.27 20.42 -6.40
C ASN A 215 11.60 21.19 -6.48
N LYS A 216 11.73 22.05 -7.50
CA LYS A 216 12.93 22.88 -7.72
C LYS A 216 13.19 23.90 -6.61
N ASN A 217 12.15 24.40 -5.95
CA ASN A 217 12.29 25.42 -4.89
C ASN A 217 12.89 24.80 -3.62
N ASN A 218 12.51 23.56 -3.33
CA ASN A 218 12.96 22.82 -2.15
C ASN A 218 14.15 21.89 -2.43
N ASN A 219 14.58 21.79 -3.70
CA ASN A 219 15.64 20.92 -4.18
C ASN A 219 15.48 19.46 -3.73
N ARG A 220 14.25 18.93 -3.81
CA ARG A 220 13.90 17.58 -3.34
C ARG A 220 12.69 17.02 -4.06
N TYR A 221 12.52 15.70 -4.02
CA TYR A 221 11.30 15.02 -4.45
C TYR A 221 10.31 15.02 -3.29
N GLU A 222 9.05 15.36 -3.54
CA GLU A 222 8.03 15.41 -2.49
C GLU A 222 6.61 15.14 -3.00
N ALA A 223 5.76 14.65 -2.10
CA ALA A 223 4.33 14.47 -2.32
C ALA A 223 3.57 14.45 -0.98
N THR A 224 2.31 14.88 -0.98
CA THR A 224 1.44 14.79 0.19
C THR A 224 0.63 13.49 0.12
N TYR A 225 0.88 12.57 1.04
CA TYR A 225 0.04 11.38 1.22
C TYR A 225 -1.07 11.70 2.23
N ASN A 226 -2.32 11.33 1.93
CA ASN A 226 -3.51 11.77 2.66
C ASN A 226 -4.36 10.64 3.25
N ARG A 227 -3.79 9.43 3.38
CA ARG A 227 -4.50 8.23 3.87
C ARG A 227 -3.87 7.64 5.14
N PHE A 228 -3.40 8.48 6.06
CA PHE A 228 -2.96 8.08 7.40
C PHE A 228 -4.15 7.97 8.35
N THR A 229 -5.04 7.02 8.10
CA THR A 229 -6.35 6.88 8.77
C THR A 229 -6.36 5.96 9.99
N GLU A 230 -5.46 4.98 10.04
CA GLU A 230 -5.43 3.96 11.07
C GLU A 230 -4.55 4.40 12.22
N LYS A 231 -5.04 4.19 13.45
CA LYS A 231 -4.24 4.47 14.65
C LYS A 231 -3.03 3.55 14.69
N GLY A 232 -1.85 4.12 14.87
CA GLY A 232 -0.59 3.41 14.98
C GLY A 232 0.50 3.96 14.07
N THR A 233 1.60 3.21 13.96
CA THR A 233 2.76 3.62 13.19
C THR A 233 2.71 3.04 11.77
N TYR A 234 2.69 3.94 10.80
CA TYR A 234 2.96 3.63 9.40
C TYR A 234 4.45 3.55 9.17
N ASN A 235 4.90 2.44 8.59
CA ASN A 235 6.29 2.29 8.15
C ASN A 235 6.39 2.66 6.68
N ILE A 236 7.34 3.53 6.32
CA ILE A 236 7.44 4.10 4.97
C ILE A 236 8.83 3.86 4.42
N GLY A 237 8.92 3.19 3.27
CA GLY A 237 10.15 3.03 2.50
C GLY A 237 10.12 3.95 1.28
N ILE A 238 11.14 4.79 1.09
CA ILE A 238 11.27 5.66 -0.08
C ILE A 238 12.39 5.14 -0.99
N PHE A 239 12.06 5.00 -2.27
CA PHE A 239 12.88 4.39 -3.30
C PHE A 239 13.17 5.36 -4.43
N ALA A 240 14.28 5.12 -5.12
CA ALA A 240 14.71 5.81 -6.32
C ALA A 240 15.03 4.79 -7.41
N MET A 241 14.58 5.04 -8.64
CA MET A 241 14.87 4.20 -9.82
C MET A 241 15.48 5.06 -10.91
N ASP A 242 16.55 4.57 -11.55
CA ASP A 242 17.15 5.20 -12.72
C ASP A 242 16.50 4.79 -14.05
N ASP A 243 16.93 5.41 -15.15
CA ASP A 243 16.49 5.15 -16.51
C ASP A 243 16.86 3.74 -17.03
N LYS A 244 17.73 3.02 -16.33
CA LYS A 244 18.11 1.63 -16.60
C LYS A 244 17.33 0.64 -15.73
N SER A 245 16.35 1.12 -14.96
CA SER A 245 15.52 0.35 -14.03
C SER A 245 16.28 -0.22 -12.83
N ASN A 246 17.48 0.29 -12.52
CA ASN A 246 18.13 -0.04 -11.25
C ASN A 246 17.40 0.68 -10.12
N VAL A 247 17.11 -0.04 -9.02
CA VAL A 247 16.41 0.51 -7.86
C VAL A 247 17.34 0.62 -6.66
N SER A 248 17.21 1.72 -5.93
CA SER A 248 17.93 1.94 -4.69
C SER A 248 17.51 0.96 -3.61
N LEU A 249 18.37 0.78 -2.61
CA LEU A 249 17.87 0.37 -1.30
C LEU A 249 16.89 1.45 -0.78
N PRO A 250 15.82 1.07 -0.06
CA PRO A 250 14.92 2.02 0.56
C PRO A 250 15.63 2.87 1.62
N LYS A 251 15.24 4.14 1.70
CA LYS A 251 15.46 4.96 2.89
C LYS A 251 14.15 5.08 3.65
N THR A 252 14.16 4.76 4.93
CA THR A 252 12.93 4.59 5.71
C THR A 252 12.62 5.82 6.58
N THR A 253 11.32 6.04 6.80
CA THR A 253 10.78 6.96 7.80
C THR A 253 9.47 6.41 8.37
N THR A 254 8.87 7.10 9.33
CA THR A 254 7.60 6.71 9.95
C THR A 254 6.63 7.87 10.07
N VAL A 255 5.34 7.52 10.08
CA VAL A 255 4.27 8.45 10.44
C VAL A 255 3.39 7.76 11.48
N GLU A 256 3.29 8.33 12.68
CA GLU A 256 2.45 7.81 13.75
C GLU A 256 1.12 8.58 13.80
N GLN A 257 0.00 7.88 13.65
CA GLN A 257 -1.33 8.42 13.91
C GLN A 257 -1.75 8.08 15.34
N THR A 258 -1.96 9.10 16.17
CA THR A 258 -2.19 8.93 17.62
C THR A 258 -3.65 8.67 17.98
N VAL A 259 -4.58 9.00 17.09
CA VAL A 259 -6.03 8.84 17.31
C VAL A 259 -6.64 7.92 16.27
N LEU A 260 -7.68 7.18 16.67
CA LEU A 260 -8.53 6.49 15.69
C LEU A 260 -9.29 7.56 14.92
N ILE A 261 -9.10 7.61 13.60
CA ILE A 261 -9.91 8.47 12.74
C ILE A 261 -11.13 7.65 12.37
N SER A 262 -12.32 8.09 12.81
CA SER A 262 -13.57 7.53 12.30
C SER A 262 -13.66 7.86 10.82
N THR A 263 -13.41 6.86 9.98
CA THR A 263 -13.39 6.97 8.52
C THR A 263 -14.73 6.64 7.87
N ASN A 264 -15.78 6.42 8.66
CA ASN A 264 -17.12 6.25 8.12
C ASN A 264 -17.53 7.50 7.32
N PRO A 265 -18.20 7.32 6.17
CA PRO A 265 -18.71 8.43 5.42
C PRO A 265 -19.63 9.32 6.26
N VAL A 266 -19.50 10.63 6.08
CA VAL A 266 -20.30 11.62 6.80
C VAL A 266 -21.04 12.47 5.79
N ALA A 267 -22.36 12.37 5.80
CA ALA A 267 -23.25 13.33 5.16
C ALA A 267 -23.54 14.48 6.13
N GLU A 268 -23.51 15.71 5.63
CA GLU A 268 -23.84 16.91 6.38
C GLU A 268 -24.79 17.78 5.57
N ILE A 269 -25.84 18.30 6.22
CA ILE A 269 -26.75 19.29 5.65
C ILE A 269 -27.04 20.40 6.66
N THR A 270 -27.04 21.64 6.19
CA THR A 270 -27.30 22.82 7.03
C THR A 270 -28.29 23.76 6.36
N ALA A 271 -29.02 24.51 7.18
CA ALA A 271 -29.87 25.62 6.75
C ALA A 271 -29.33 26.92 7.36
N ASN A 272 -28.90 27.87 6.53
CA ASN A 272 -28.20 29.09 6.96
C ASN A 272 -27.00 28.81 7.90
N GLY A 273 -26.29 27.71 7.68
CA GLY A 273 -25.18 27.26 8.52
C GLY A 273 -25.56 26.58 9.84
N ILE A 274 -26.87 26.40 10.11
CA ILE A 274 -27.39 25.75 11.31
C ILE A 274 -27.78 24.29 10.99
N ARG A 275 -27.54 23.37 11.93
CA ARG A 275 -27.95 21.96 11.86
C ARG A 275 -29.25 21.71 12.62
N ASN A 276 -29.91 20.59 12.33
CA ASN A 276 -31.16 20.12 12.94
C ASN A 276 -32.39 20.98 12.62
N GLU A 277 -32.45 22.21 13.12
CA GLU A 277 -33.66 23.05 13.00
C GLU A 277 -33.33 24.53 12.77
N LEU A 278 -34.01 25.13 11.80
CA LEU A 278 -34.02 26.55 11.51
C LEU A 278 -35.45 27.09 11.61
N TYR A 279 -35.63 28.20 12.33
CA TYR A 279 -36.90 28.90 12.45
C TYR A 279 -36.78 30.27 11.78
N VAL A 280 -37.63 30.54 10.79
CA VAL A 280 -37.56 31.73 9.93
C VAL A 280 -38.95 32.20 9.56
N TYR A 281 -39.06 33.44 9.10
CA TYR A 281 -40.29 33.99 8.53
C TYR A 281 -40.26 33.93 7.00
N THR A 282 -41.43 34.01 6.36
CA THR A 282 -41.58 33.95 4.88
C THR A 282 -40.74 34.97 4.10
N LYS A 283 -40.18 36.01 4.73
CA LYS A 283 -39.33 37.03 4.08
C LYS A 283 -37.83 36.79 4.27
N ASP A 284 -37.45 35.83 5.10
CA ASP A 284 -36.04 35.58 5.41
C ASP A 284 -35.40 34.74 4.31
N THR A 285 -34.12 35.00 4.03
CA THR A 285 -33.36 34.19 3.09
C THR A 285 -33.05 32.83 3.70
N ILE A 286 -33.28 31.76 2.95
CA ILE A 286 -32.94 30.39 3.35
C ILE A 286 -31.91 29.86 2.35
N ASN A 287 -30.77 29.44 2.86
CA ASN A 287 -29.73 28.74 2.11
C ASN A 287 -29.60 27.32 2.65
N ILE A 288 -29.64 26.32 1.77
CA ILE A 288 -29.32 24.94 2.12
C ILE A 288 -27.98 24.59 1.50
N ASP A 289 -27.03 24.19 2.34
CA ASP A 289 -25.70 23.77 1.95
C ASP A 289 -25.49 22.32 2.41
N ILE A 290 -24.95 21.48 1.52
CA ILE A 290 -24.59 20.09 1.81
C ILE A 290 -23.08 19.89 1.71
N LYS A 291 -22.57 18.92 2.45
CA LYS A 291 -21.17 18.48 2.40
C LYS A 291 -21.13 16.98 2.60
N PHE A 292 -20.18 16.32 1.94
CA PHE A 292 -19.93 14.89 2.14
C PHE A 292 -18.44 14.62 2.30
N THR A 293 -18.11 13.78 3.27
CA THR A 293 -16.77 13.23 3.44
C THR A 293 -16.85 11.73 3.27
N ALA A 294 -16.22 11.20 2.21
CA ALA A 294 -16.30 9.79 1.85
C ALA A 294 -15.46 8.88 2.76
N GLY A 295 -14.47 9.44 3.44
CA GLY A 295 -13.61 8.71 4.37
C GLY A 295 -12.91 7.51 3.72
N ASN A 296 -12.91 6.35 4.38
CA ASN A 296 -12.26 5.13 3.86
C ASN A 296 -13.05 4.46 2.73
N ARG A 297 -14.26 4.94 2.43
CA ARG A 297 -15.13 4.36 1.41
C ARG A 297 -15.05 5.07 0.07
N ILE A 298 -14.12 6.00 -0.11
CA ILE A 298 -13.87 6.66 -1.41
C ILE A 298 -13.72 5.62 -2.52
N GLY A 299 -14.35 5.84 -3.66
CA GLY A 299 -14.37 4.88 -4.77
C GLY A 299 -15.47 3.82 -4.69
N THR A 300 -16.15 3.63 -3.55
CA THR A 300 -17.26 2.66 -3.42
C THR A 300 -18.47 3.13 -4.22
N ASP A 301 -19.08 2.28 -5.03
CA ASP A 301 -20.31 2.63 -5.76
C ASP A 301 -21.47 2.96 -4.81
N ALA A 302 -22.17 4.06 -5.09
CA ALA A 302 -23.26 4.55 -4.26
C ALA A 302 -24.34 5.29 -5.06
N GLN A 303 -25.50 5.45 -4.42
CA GLN A 303 -26.56 6.35 -4.84
C GLN A 303 -26.65 7.53 -3.86
N TRP A 304 -26.70 8.73 -4.41
CA TRP A 304 -26.80 9.99 -3.68
C TRP A 304 -28.23 10.52 -3.82
N TRP A 305 -28.79 10.93 -2.70
CA TRP A 305 -30.17 11.37 -2.58
C TRP A 305 -30.20 12.72 -1.86
N LEU A 306 -30.78 13.72 -2.50
CA LEU A 306 -31.12 14.99 -1.86
C LEU A 306 -32.59 15.25 -2.09
N TYR A 307 -33.37 15.27 -1.00
CA TYR A 307 -34.82 15.39 -1.06
C TYR A 307 -35.37 16.22 0.09
N ALA A 308 -36.59 16.71 -0.07
CA ALA A 308 -37.30 17.51 0.91
C ALA A 308 -38.74 17.02 1.07
N TYR A 309 -39.12 16.74 2.31
CA TYR A 309 -40.53 16.57 2.68
C TYR A 309 -41.10 17.92 3.08
N THR A 310 -42.23 18.29 2.46
CA THR A 310 -42.89 19.57 2.70
C THR A 310 -44.39 19.37 2.84
N ASN A 311 -45.08 20.39 3.39
CA ASN A 311 -46.54 20.41 3.40
C ASN A 311 -47.18 20.40 1.99
N PHE A 312 -46.40 20.65 0.94
CA PHE A 312 -46.85 20.76 -0.45
C PHE A 312 -46.50 19.52 -1.30
N GLY A 313 -45.86 18.53 -0.67
CA GLY A 313 -45.41 17.29 -1.30
C GLY A 313 -43.91 17.05 -1.14
N THR A 314 -43.46 15.95 -1.74
CA THR A 314 -42.04 15.56 -1.76
C THR A 314 -41.36 16.15 -2.99
N TYR A 315 -40.17 16.69 -2.79
CA TYR A 315 -39.31 17.20 -3.83
C TYR A 315 -37.94 16.54 -3.74
N TYR A 316 -37.26 16.40 -4.87
CA TYR A 316 -35.89 15.92 -4.95
C TYR A 316 -35.04 16.89 -5.76
N PHE A 317 -33.73 16.89 -5.54
CA PHE A 317 -32.80 17.66 -6.33
C PHE A 317 -32.33 16.85 -7.52
N ASP A 318 -32.63 17.34 -8.72
CA ASP A 318 -32.13 16.84 -9.99
C ASP A 318 -30.95 17.68 -10.45
N LEU A 319 -29.85 17.05 -10.86
CA LEU A 319 -28.63 17.78 -11.24
C LEU A 319 -28.82 18.69 -12.48
N ALA A 320 -29.77 18.37 -13.37
CA ALA A 320 -30.00 19.14 -14.59
C ALA A 320 -31.05 20.25 -14.40
N SER A 321 -32.09 19.98 -13.62
CA SER A 321 -33.27 20.84 -13.49
C SER A 321 -33.45 21.48 -12.10
N GLY A 322 -32.63 21.12 -11.12
CA GLY A 322 -32.75 21.58 -9.74
C GLY A 322 -33.89 20.89 -8.99
N TRP A 323 -34.55 21.60 -8.08
CA TRP A 323 -35.61 21.03 -7.25
C TRP A 323 -36.88 20.72 -8.06
N SER A 324 -37.21 19.43 -8.14
CA SER A 324 -38.37 18.92 -8.87
C SER A 324 -39.29 18.11 -7.95
N ARG A 325 -40.59 18.08 -8.26
CA ARG A 325 -41.56 17.29 -7.49
C ARG A 325 -41.33 15.80 -7.75
N GLY A 326 -41.27 14.99 -6.71
CA GLY A 326 -41.05 13.54 -6.81
C GLY A 326 -40.01 13.03 -5.81
N TYR A 327 -39.52 11.82 -6.06
CA TYR A 327 -38.52 11.14 -5.23
C TYR A 327 -37.71 10.17 -6.09
N THR A 328 -36.46 10.52 -6.38
CA THR A 328 -35.50 9.68 -7.11
C THR A 328 -34.08 10.05 -6.69
N ALA A 329 -33.11 9.18 -6.99
CA ALA A 329 -31.70 9.44 -6.74
C ALA A 329 -31.24 10.67 -7.53
N THR A 330 -30.51 11.56 -6.87
CA THR A 330 -29.89 12.76 -7.46
C THR A 330 -28.71 12.37 -8.36
N HIS A 331 -27.92 11.38 -7.93
CA HIS A 331 -26.73 10.92 -8.65
C HIS A 331 -26.42 9.47 -8.31
N GLN A 332 -25.85 8.73 -9.26
CA GLN A 332 -25.29 7.41 -9.04
C GLN A 332 -23.84 7.40 -9.51
N GLY A 333 -22.94 6.99 -8.63
CA GLY A 333 -21.51 7.02 -8.88
C GLY A 333 -20.70 6.66 -7.63
N ALA A 334 -19.39 6.51 -7.82
CA ALA A 334 -18.46 6.21 -6.74
C ALA A 334 -18.45 7.33 -5.68
N LEU A 335 -18.29 6.97 -4.41
CA LEU A 335 -18.12 7.92 -3.32
C LEU A 335 -16.89 8.79 -3.56
N THR A 336 -17.08 10.09 -3.45
CA THR A 336 -16.04 11.12 -3.53
C THR A 336 -16.36 12.19 -2.49
N ASP A 337 -15.36 12.97 -2.08
CA ASP A 337 -15.61 14.10 -1.20
C ASP A 337 -16.39 15.18 -1.95
N LEU A 338 -17.43 15.72 -1.30
CA LEU A 338 -18.21 16.85 -1.78
C LEU A 338 -17.88 18.06 -0.89
N PRO A 339 -17.18 19.09 -1.39
CA PRO A 339 -17.01 20.33 -0.65
C PRO A 339 -18.38 20.96 -0.35
N SER A 340 -18.43 21.83 0.66
CA SER A 340 -19.67 22.54 1.00
C SER A 340 -20.27 23.22 -0.24
N THR A 341 -21.46 22.77 -0.63
CA THR A 341 -22.12 23.14 -1.88
C THR A 341 -23.53 23.63 -1.61
N ARG A 342 -23.84 24.82 -2.11
CA ARG A 342 -25.20 25.37 -2.02
C ARG A 342 -26.13 24.68 -3.00
N VAL A 343 -27.15 24.03 -2.48
CA VAL A 343 -28.13 23.28 -3.26
C VAL A 343 -29.51 23.94 -3.26
N PHE A 344 -29.73 24.93 -2.40
CA PHE A 344 -30.94 25.73 -2.39
C PHE A 344 -30.66 27.14 -1.91
N THR A 345 -31.33 28.11 -2.53
CA THR A 345 -31.41 29.48 -2.02
C THR A 345 -32.73 30.11 -2.47
N THR A 346 -33.36 30.88 -1.60
CA THR A 346 -34.55 31.69 -1.93
C THR A 346 -34.11 32.91 -2.76
N GLN A 347 -33.85 32.73 -4.06
CA GLN A 347 -33.43 33.79 -4.98
C GLN A 347 -34.61 34.63 -5.46
N GLY A 348 -35.06 35.58 -4.65
CA GLY A 348 -36.10 36.55 -5.03
C GLY A 348 -37.55 36.01 -4.99
N TRP A 349 -37.71 34.76 -4.56
CA TRP A 349 -39.00 34.12 -4.28
C TRP A 349 -38.96 33.50 -2.89
N GLN A 350 -40.14 33.33 -2.27
CA GLN A 350 -40.27 33.03 -0.85
C GLN A 350 -40.89 31.64 -0.67
N LEU A 351 -40.38 30.87 0.29
CA LEU A 351 -41.05 29.66 0.70
C LEU A 351 -42.34 30.03 1.44
N PRO A 352 -43.49 29.43 1.07
CA PRO A 352 -44.70 29.54 1.87
C PRO A 352 -44.47 29.16 3.34
N ALA A 353 -45.31 29.66 4.24
CA ALA A 353 -45.29 29.17 5.61
C ALA A 353 -45.58 27.66 5.64
N GLY A 354 -44.78 26.93 6.42
CA GLY A 354 -44.83 25.48 6.46
C GLY A 354 -43.54 24.87 7.00
N ASN A 355 -43.55 23.55 7.13
CA ASN A 355 -42.40 22.78 7.59
C ASN A 355 -41.74 22.11 6.39
N TYR A 356 -40.42 22.20 6.35
CA TYR A 356 -39.60 21.64 5.27
C TYR A 356 -38.50 20.79 5.92
N LEU A 357 -38.51 19.48 5.70
CA LEU A 357 -37.43 18.60 6.13
C LEU A 357 -36.55 18.28 4.93
N PHE A 358 -35.39 18.93 4.84
CA PHE A 358 -34.37 18.61 3.84
C PHE A 358 -33.52 17.45 4.34
N VAL A 359 -33.26 16.47 3.49
CA VAL A 359 -32.49 15.27 3.79
C VAL A 359 -31.44 15.07 2.72
N PHE A 360 -30.20 14.87 3.16
CA PHE A 360 -29.10 14.43 2.31
C PHE A 360 -28.68 13.04 2.74
N GLU A 361 -28.77 12.08 1.84
CA GLU A 361 -28.53 10.66 2.09
C GLU A 361 -27.64 10.07 0.98
N VAL A 362 -26.69 9.24 1.39
CA VAL A 362 -25.81 8.49 0.50
C VAL A 362 -25.86 7.02 0.90
N LYS A 363 -26.18 6.16 -0.06
CA LYS A 363 -26.36 4.73 0.16
C LYS A 363 -25.40 3.94 -0.73
N THR A 364 -24.56 3.12 -0.12
CA THR A 364 -23.59 2.27 -0.82
C THR A 364 -24.24 0.98 -1.31
N THR A 365 -23.62 0.34 -2.31
CA THR A 365 -24.13 -0.91 -2.92
C THR A 365 -24.17 -2.11 -1.96
N ASP A 366 -23.37 -2.10 -0.90
CA ASP A 366 -23.39 -3.10 0.17
C ASP A 366 -24.51 -2.87 1.21
N GLY A 367 -25.31 -1.80 1.07
CA GLY A 367 -26.52 -1.55 1.85
C GLY A 367 -26.37 -0.57 3.01
N GLU A 368 -25.17 -0.08 3.30
CA GLU A 368 -24.95 0.98 4.29
C GLU A 368 -25.54 2.32 3.82
N SER A 369 -26.09 3.09 4.76
CA SER A 369 -26.66 4.42 4.48
C SER A 369 -26.12 5.45 5.46
N TYR A 370 -25.69 6.58 4.90
CA TYR A 370 -25.15 7.73 5.61
C TYR A 370 -26.03 8.92 5.30
N ARG A 371 -26.67 9.51 6.30
CA ARG A 371 -27.62 10.60 6.09
C ARG A 371 -27.59 11.66 7.18
N ASP A 372 -27.95 12.87 6.79
CA ASP A 372 -28.23 13.98 7.68
C ASP A 372 -29.49 14.73 7.22
N SER A 373 -30.12 15.48 8.12
CA SER A 373 -31.32 16.24 7.81
C SER A 373 -31.40 17.55 8.57
N VAL A 374 -32.03 18.54 7.96
CA VAL A 374 -32.33 19.82 8.61
C VAL A 374 -33.78 20.22 8.34
N ALA A 375 -34.50 20.53 9.42
CA ALA A 375 -35.84 21.08 9.38
C ALA A 375 -35.78 22.60 9.25
N VAL A 376 -36.58 23.16 8.36
CA VAL A 376 -36.80 24.59 8.21
C VAL A 376 -38.28 24.87 8.45
N ASN A 377 -38.56 25.56 9.54
CA ASN A 377 -39.91 25.94 9.96
C ASN A 377 -40.13 27.40 9.56
N VAL A 378 -40.97 27.60 8.54
CA VAL A 378 -41.25 28.93 7.97
C VAL A 378 -42.59 29.42 8.52
N PHE A 379 -42.59 30.55 9.21
CA PHE A 379 -43.80 31.19 9.74
C PHE A 379 -44.23 32.36 8.86
N ASN A 380 -45.54 32.62 8.85
CA ASN A 380 -46.05 33.87 8.30
C ASN A 380 -45.47 35.04 9.10
N LYS A 381 -45.02 36.06 8.37
CA LYS A 381 -44.64 37.34 8.96
C LYS A 381 -45.86 38.23 9.15
#